data_AF-A0A937LVL3-F1
#
_entry.id   AF-A0A937LVL3-F1
#
_cell.length_a   1.000
_cell.length_b   1.000
_cell.length_c   1.000
_cell.angle_alpha   90.00
_cell.angle_beta   90.00
_cell.angle_gamma   90.00
#
_symmetry.space_group_name_H-M   'P 1'
#
loop_
_entity.id
_entity.type
_entity.pdbx_description
1 polymer ?
#
loop_
_entity_poly.entity_id
_entity_poly.type
_entity_poly.pdbx_seq_one_letter_code
_entity_poly.pdbx_strand_id
1 'polypeptide(L)' 'MYSDNTLTPRESIRLCALGILAGRKLDGLNKMTYDELVESVRHFVSRVTGPSLDLMGDSIELLKFEGLIEENQDTEP' A
#
# COMPACT_ATOMS: atom_id res chain seq x y z
N MET A 1 20.65 -22.34 2.78
CA MET A 1 19.68 -22.48 1.67
C MET A 1 19.62 -21.11 1.02
N TYR A 2 19.86 -20.98 -0.29
CA TYR A 2 19.79 -19.66 -0.95
C TYR A 2 18.41 -19.09 -0.67
N SER A 3 18.34 -18.00 0.09
CA SER A 3 17.10 -17.26 0.28
C SER A 3 16.76 -16.68 -1.08
N ASP A 4 15.80 -17.28 -1.76
CA ASP A 4 15.28 -16.73 -3.00
C ASP A 4 14.67 -15.36 -2.61
N ASN A 5 15.34 -14.26 -2.95
CA ASN A 5 14.94 -12.89 -2.61
C ASN A 5 13.71 -12.43 -3.42
N THR A 6 12.89 -13.39 -3.85
CA THR A 6 11.66 -13.14 -4.58
C THR A 6 10.60 -12.64 -3.61
N LEU A 7 9.91 -11.57 -4.01
CA LEU A 7 8.82 -11.01 -3.22
C LEU A 7 7.68 -12.01 -3.10
N THR A 8 7.21 -12.22 -1.89
CA THR A 8 5.95 -12.91 -1.65
C THR A 8 4.77 -12.08 -2.18
N PRO A 9 3.58 -12.67 -2.41
CA PRO A 9 2.39 -11.91 -2.78
C PRO A 9 2.06 -10.77 -1.80
N ARG A 10 2.27 -11.00 -0.49
CA ARG A 10 2.09 -9.99 0.54
C ARG A 10 3.08 -8.84 0.39
N GLU A 11 4.37 -9.13 0.26
CA GLU A 11 5.39 -8.09 0.07
C GLU A 11 5.19 -7.31 -1.22
N SER A 12 4.68 -7.96 -2.27
CA SER A 12 4.35 -7.31 -3.54
C SER A 12 3.21 -6.30 -3.40
N ILE A 13 2.16 -6.64 -2.63
CA ILE A 13 1.05 -5.73 -2.32
C ILE A 13 1.55 -4.55 -1.46
N ARG A 14 2.40 -4.81 -0.46
CA ARG A 14 2.99 -3.78 0.39
C ARG A 14 3.86 -2.83 -0.41
N LEU A 15 4.69 -3.35 -1.32
CA LEU A 15 5.51 -2.56 -2.23
C LEU A 15 4.65 -1.69 -3.15
N CYS A 16 3.54 -2.23 -3.67
CA CYS A 16 2.58 -1.46 -4.46
C CYS A 16 1.98 -0.30 -3.66
N ALA A 17 1.51 -0.55 -2.44
CA ALA A 17 0.94 0.49 -1.57
C ALA A 17 1.97 1.61 -1.27
N LEU A 18 3.19 1.24 -0.91
CA LEU A 18 4.27 2.20 -0.66
C LEU A 18 4.65 2.99 -1.92
N GLY A 19 4.67 2.34 -3.09
CA GLY A 19 4.94 2.98 -4.37
C GLY A 19 3.89 4.03 -4.75
N ILE A 20 2.60 3.76 -4.50
CA ILE A 20 1.51 4.71 -4.75
C ILE A 20 1.65 5.94 -3.86
N LEU A 21 1.95 5.74 -2.57
CA LEU A 21 2.17 6.85 -1.63
C LEU A 21 3.41 7.67 -1.98
N ALA A 22 4.50 7.01 -2.35
CA ALA A 22 5.72 7.67 -2.79
C ALA A 22 5.50 8.49 -4.07
N GLY A 23 4.76 7.95 -5.05
CA GLY A 23 4.38 8.66 -6.27
C GLY A 23 3.58 9.93 -5.99
N ARG A 24 2.52 9.82 -5.18
CA ARG A 24 1.72 11.00 -4.77
C ARG A 24 2.56 12.07 -4.07
N LYS A 25 3.47 11.67 -3.19
CA LYS A 25 4.41 12.58 -2.53
C LYS A 25 5.31 13.31 -3.54
N LEU A 26 5.78 12.61 -4.59
CA LEU A 26 6.56 13.22 -5.66
C LEU A 26 5.74 14.19 -6.53
N ASP A 27 4.46 13.92 -6.72
CA ASP A 27 3.51 14.80 -7.44
C ASP A 27 3.07 16.03 -6.60
N GLY A 28 3.61 16.21 -5.39
CA GLY A 28 3.25 17.31 -4.49
C GLY A 28 1.91 17.13 -3.77
N LEU A 29 1.29 15.94 -3.88
CA LEU A 29 0.05 15.57 -3.21
C LEU A 29 0.37 14.83 -1.91
N ASN A 30 0.27 15.51 -0.78
CA ASN A 30 0.61 14.93 0.54
C ASN A 30 -0.57 14.28 1.28
N LYS A 31 -1.76 14.24 0.68
CA LYS A 31 -2.96 13.70 1.33
C LYS A 31 -3.55 12.59 0.46
N MET A 32 -3.79 11.45 1.10
CA MET A 32 -4.47 10.30 0.50
C MET A 32 -5.23 9.61 1.61
N THR A 33 -6.51 9.35 1.39
CA THR A 33 -7.32 8.61 2.35
C THR A 33 -6.97 7.12 2.30
N TYR A 34 -7.32 6.39 3.37
CA TYR A 34 -7.12 4.95 3.40
C TYR A 34 -7.92 4.24 2.29
N ASP A 35 -9.15 4.67 2.05
CA ASP A 35 -10.03 4.07 1.04
C ASP A 35 -9.47 4.22 -0.38
N GLU A 36 -9.00 5.43 -0.72
CA GLU A 36 -8.30 5.68 -2.00
C GLU A 36 -7.08 4.77 -2.18
N LEU A 37 -6.37 4.45 -1.09
CA LEU A 37 -5.16 3.63 -1.14
C LEU A 37 -5.53 2.16 -1.39
N VAL A 38 -6.50 1.65 -0.64
CA VAL A 38 -7.04 0.30 -0.85
C VAL A 38 -7.59 0.14 -2.26
N GLU A 39 -8.36 1.10 -2.76
CA GLU A 39 -8.91 1.09 -4.11
C GLU A 39 -7.80 1.10 -5.17
N SER A 40 -6.82 1.99 -5.03
CA SER A 40 -5.71 2.10 -6.00
C SER A 40 -4.89 0.81 -6.07
N VAL A 41 -4.58 0.20 -4.92
CA VAL A 41 -3.86 -1.08 -4.86
C VAL A 41 -4.73 -2.19 -5.47
N ARG A 42 -6.03 -2.22 -5.19
CA ARG A 42 -6.96 -3.24 -5.75
C ARG A 42 -7.06 -3.15 -7.25
N HIS A 43 -7.19 -1.93 -7.77
CA HIS A 43 -7.23 -1.68 -9.19
C HIS A 43 -5.93 -2.13 -9.88
N PHE A 44 -4.77 -1.82 -9.30
CA PHE A 44 -3.48 -2.26 -9.83
C PHE A 44 -3.31 -3.79 -9.81
N VAL A 45 -3.50 -4.41 -8.64
CA VAL A 45 -3.32 -5.86 -8.47
C VAL A 45 -4.30 -6.63 -9.37
N SER A 46 -5.57 -6.22 -9.41
CA SER A 46 -6.58 -6.88 -10.26
C SER A 46 -6.23 -6.82 -11.75
N ARG A 47 -5.53 -5.78 -12.20
CA ARG A 47 -5.07 -5.63 -13.59
C ARG A 47 -3.85 -6.49 -13.91
N VAL A 48 -3.02 -6.79 -12.90
CA VAL A 48 -1.77 -7.55 -13.07
C VAL A 48 -2.00 -9.05 -12.87
N THR A 49 -2.72 -9.46 -11.82
CA THR A 49 -2.87 -10.87 -11.43
C THR A 49 -4.29 -11.41 -11.62
N GLY A 50 -5.26 -10.57 -12.00
CA GLY A 50 -6.67 -10.93 -12.07
C GLY A 50 -7.41 -10.77 -10.72
N PRO A 51 -8.72 -11.07 -10.66
CA PRO A 51 -9.55 -10.82 -9.49
C PRO A 51 -9.04 -11.61 -8.27
N SER A 52 -8.44 -10.91 -7.31
CA SER A 52 -7.84 -11.50 -6.10
C SER A 52 -8.32 -10.70 -4.87
N LEU A 53 -9.23 -11.27 -4.09
CA LEU A 53 -9.94 -10.58 -2.99
C LEU A 53 -9.32 -10.76 -1.61
N ASP A 54 -8.44 -11.74 -1.42
CA ASP A 54 -8.14 -12.29 -0.08
C ASP A 54 -6.96 -11.60 0.65
N LEU A 55 -6.13 -10.80 -0.03
CA LEU A 55 -4.81 -10.39 0.50
C LEU A 55 -4.65 -8.89 0.85
N MET A 56 -5.72 -8.10 0.72
CA MET A 56 -5.57 -6.64 0.59
C MET A 56 -5.80 -5.83 1.88
N GLY A 57 -6.76 -6.21 2.72
CA GLY A 57 -7.17 -5.41 3.89
C GLY A 57 -6.10 -5.32 4.98
N ASP A 58 -5.68 -6.48 5.50
CA ASP A 58 -4.71 -6.55 6.61
C ASP A 58 -3.34 -5.96 6.26
N SER A 59 -2.90 -6.10 5.01
CA SER A 59 -1.55 -5.72 4.59
C SER A 59 -1.30 -4.21 4.64
N ILE A 60 -2.33 -3.39 4.41
CA ILE A 60 -2.21 -1.92 4.38
C ILE A 60 -2.25 -1.33 5.79
N GLU A 61 -3.10 -1.86 6.68
CA GLU A 61 -3.12 -1.42 8.07
C GLU A 61 -1.80 -1.74 8.78
N LEU A 62 -1.22 -2.91 8.49
CA LEU A 62 0.06 -3.32 9.08
C LEU A 62 1.21 -2.36 8.73
N LEU A 63 1.16 -1.69 7.57
CA LEU A 63 2.15 -0.67 7.20
C LEU A 63 2.15 0.53 8.16
N LYS A 64 0.98 0.89 8.72
CA LYS A 64 0.88 1.92 9.75
C LYS A 64 1.48 1.43 11.07
N PHE A 65 1.12 0.21 11.48
CA PHE A 65 1.63 -0.38 12.72
C PHE A 65 3.15 -0.56 12.73
N GLU A 66 3.75 -0.85 11.57
CA GLU A 66 5.21 -0.96 11.42
C GLU A 66 5.91 0.40 11.24
N GLY A 67 5.19 1.52 11.21
CA GLY A 67 5.76 2.86 11.06
C GLY A 67 6.26 3.17 9.65
N LEU A 68 5.79 2.45 8.64
CA LEU A 68 6.15 2.68 7.23
C LEU A 68 5.28 3.77 6.58
N ILE A 69 4.14 4.09 7.18
CA ILE A 69 3.22 5.14 6.76
C ILE A 69 2.83 5.95 7.99
N GLU A 70 2.89 7.27 7.87
CA GLU A 70 2.40 8.20 8.89
C GLU A 70 0.97 8.62 8.57
N GLU A 71 0.10 8.60 9.56
CA GLU A 71 -1.20 9.25 9.45
C GLU A 71 -1.02 10.76 9.66
N ASN A 72 -1.43 11.56 8.69
CA ASN A 72 -1.66 12.98 8.94
C ASN A 72 -3.00 13.08 9.67
N GLN A 73 -2.98 12.89 10.98
CA GLN A 73 -4.04 13.46 11.80
C GLN A 73 -3.89 14.97 11.67
N ASP A 74 -4.68 15.58 10.79
CA ASP A 74 -5.03 17.00 10.92
C ASP A 74 -5.82 17.09 12.23
N THR A 75 -5.10 17.08 13.35
CA THR A 75 -5.64 17.42 14.65
C THR A 75 -5.87 18.92 14.59
N GLU A 76 -7.08 19.31 14.18
CA GLU A 76 -7.55 20.66 14.46
C GLU A 76 -7.44 20.94 15.97
N PRO A 77 -7.02 22.15 16.36
CA PRO A 77 -6.50 22.50 17.68
C PRO A 77 -7.52 22.40 18.83
#